data_AF-A0A1G7P3C4-F1
#
_entry.id   AF-A0A1G7P3C4-F1
#
_cell.length_a   1.000
_cell.length_b   1.000
_cell.length_c   1.000
_cell.angle_alpha   90.00
_cell.angle_beta   90.00
_cell.angle_gamma   90.00
#
_symmetry.space_group_name_H-M   'P 1'
#
loop_
_entity.id
_entity.type
_entity.pdbx_description
1 polymer ?
#
loop_
_entity_poly.entity_id
_entity_poly.type
_entity_poly.pdbx_seq_one_letter_code
_entity_poly.pdbx_strand_id
1 'polypeptide(L)'
;MNHDRVHARAPSHHVDRWSVGVIESIDERDGHCVVTVRPGEPDETEGENEGSDGSESVELTITFAVRDLFVSRLPIDEGESPVGERVWYRKRGG
;
A
#
# COMPACT_ATOMS: atom_id res chain seq x y z
N MET A 1 -0.24 16.67 -10.81
CA MET A 1 1.06 16.36 -10.18
C MET A 1 0.89 16.13 -8.68
N ASN A 2 0.08 15.17 -8.29
CA ASN A 2 0.00 14.72 -6.90
C ASN A 2 -0.36 13.23 -6.99
N HIS A 3 0.63 12.37 -6.76
CA HIS A 3 0.47 10.93 -6.76
C HIS A 3 -0.06 10.46 -5.41
N ASP A 4 -0.59 9.24 -5.38
CA ASP A 4 -0.86 8.56 -4.12
C ASP A 4 0.46 8.31 -3.36
N ARG A 5 0.36 7.97 -2.08
CA ARG A 5 1.54 7.76 -1.24
C ARG A 5 1.51 6.34 -0.69
N VAL A 6 2.65 5.68 -0.76
CA VAL A 6 2.88 4.33 -0.25
C VAL A 6 4.22 4.28 0.48
N HIS A 7 4.26 3.55 1.58
CA HIS A 7 5.45 3.33 2.40
C HIS A 7 5.57 1.85 2.75
N ALA A 8 6.80 1.34 2.68
CA ALA A 8 7.17 -0.01 3.13
C ALA A 8 7.18 -0.18 4.66
N ARG A 9 7.12 0.93 5.41
CA ARG A 9 7.15 0.94 6.88
C ARG A 9 6.19 1.98 7.43
N ALA A 10 5.76 1.79 8.67
CA ALA A 10 4.92 2.74 9.37
C ALA A 10 5.51 4.16 9.30
N PRO A 11 4.73 5.17 8.87
CA PRO A 11 5.19 6.55 8.87
C PRO A 11 5.39 7.04 10.30
N SER A 12 6.42 7.86 10.56
CA SER A 12 6.71 8.34 11.91
C SER A 12 5.79 9.48 12.38
N HIS A 13 5.01 10.09 11.47
CA HIS A 13 4.12 11.22 11.76
C HIS A 13 2.78 11.05 11.06
N HIS A 14 1.70 11.52 11.70
CA HIS A 14 0.32 11.46 11.19
C HIS A 14 -0.11 10.05 10.78
N VAL A 15 0.24 9.04 11.59
CA VAL A 15 -0.07 7.62 11.34
C VAL A 15 -1.56 7.38 11.11
N ASP A 16 -2.39 8.12 11.84
CA ASP A 16 -3.85 8.21 11.75
C ASP A 16 -4.38 8.61 10.36
N ARG A 17 -3.54 9.17 9.48
CA ARG A 17 -3.91 9.52 8.10
C ARG A 17 -3.51 8.48 7.06
N TRP A 18 -3.04 7.31 7.49
CA TRP A 18 -2.62 6.23 6.61
C TRP A 18 -3.45 4.98 6.89
N SER A 19 -3.81 4.31 5.81
CA SER A 19 -4.37 2.97 5.85
C SER A 19 -3.24 1.95 5.74
N VAL A 20 -3.49 0.75 6.25
CA VAL A 20 -2.58 -0.38 6.14
C VAL A 20 -3.18 -1.39 5.18
N GLY A 21 -2.35 -2.01 4.36
CA GLY A 21 -2.78 -3.12 3.53
C GLY A 21 -1.64 -3.99 3.05
N VAL A 22 -1.98 -4.97 2.23
CA VAL A 22 -1.06 -5.95 1.65
C VAL A 22 -1.04 -5.77 0.15
N ILE A 23 0.15 -5.76 -0.46
CA ILE A 23 0.28 -5.65 -1.92
C ILE A 23 -0.26 -6.93 -2.56
N GLU A 24 -1.19 -6.79 -3.49
CA GLU A 24 -1.70 -7.90 -4.32
C GLU A 24 -1.05 -7.93 -5.70
N SER A 25 -0.83 -6.75 -6.30
CA SER A 25 -0.16 -6.65 -7.59
C SER A 25 0.57 -5.31 -7.74
N ILE A 26 1.54 -5.29 -8.65
CA ILE A 26 2.18 -4.07 -9.14
C ILE A 26 2.19 -4.12 -10.65
N ASP A 27 1.59 -3.12 -11.27
CA ASP A 27 1.38 -3.01 -12.70
C ASP A 27 1.85 -1.64 -13.22
N GLU A 28 1.96 -1.52 -14.54
CA GLU A 28 2.29 -0.26 -15.21
C GLU A 28 1.11 0.19 -16.08
N ARG A 29 0.59 1.40 -15.85
CA ARG A 29 -0.49 2.01 -16.65
C ARG A 29 -0.18 3.46 -16.94
N ASP A 30 -0.31 3.85 -18.21
CA ASP A 30 -0.17 5.25 -18.66
C ASP A 30 1.13 5.92 -18.18
N GLY A 31 2.26 5.19 -18.17
CA GLY A 31 3.56 5.69 -17.72
C GLY A 31 3.67 5.88 -16.19
N HIS A 32 2.76 5.27 -15.43
CA HIS A 32 2.75 5.26 -13.97
C HIS A 32 2.79 3.83 -13.45
N CYS A 33 3.25 3.68 -12.22
CA CYS A 33 3.11 2.42 -11.50
C CYS A 33 1.78 2.43 -10.74
N VAL A 34 1.00 1.37 -10.91
CA VAL A 34 -0.22 1.10 -10.17
C VAL A 34 0.07 -0.02 -9.19
N VAL A 35 -0.13 0.24 -7.90
CA VAL A 35 -0.01 -0.77 -6.84
C VAL A 35 -1.40 -1.11 -6.35
N THR A 36 -1.80 -2.37 -6.50
CA THR A 36 -3.06 -2.88 -5.97
C THR A 36 -2.82 -3.35 -4.55
N VAL A 37 -3.56 -2.80 -3.60
CA VAL A 37 -3.42 -3.12 -2.17
C VAL A 37 -4.74 -3.64 -1.63
N ARG A 38 -4.72 -4.83 -1.05
CA ARG A 38 -5.83 -5.32 -0.24
C ARG A 38 -5.80 -4.63 1.12
N PRO A 39 -6.85 -3.92 1.54
CA PRO A 39 -6.93 -3.37 2.88
C PRO A 39 -6.73 -4.48 3.91
N GLY A 40 -5.81 -4.27 4.86
CA GLY A 40 -5.60 -5.17 5.98
C GLY A 40 -6.52 -4.77 7.14
N GLU A 41 -6.96 -5.74 7.94
CA GLU A 41 -7.70 -5.43 9.16
C GLU A 41 -6.86 -4.48 10.03
N PRO A 42 -7.46 -3.38 10.56
CA PRO A 42 -6.77 -2.52 11.49
C PRO A 42 -6.35 -3.36 12.70
N ASP A 43 -5.11 -3.16 13.16
CA ASP A 43 -4.55 -3.82 14.34
C ASP A 43 -5.59 -3.80 15.48
N GLU A 44 -6.03 -4.98 15.89
CA GLU A 44 -7.24 -5.19 16.69
C GLU A 44 -7.18 -4.42 18.01
N THR A 45 -7.82 -3.26 18.04
CA THR A 45 -8.48 -2.76 19.24
C THR A 45 -9.74 -2.05 18.78
N GLU A 46 -10.87 -2.64 19.14
CA GLU A 46 -12.25 -2.17 18.93
C GLU A 46 -12.93 -2.58 17.62
N GLY A 47 -13.74 -3.63 17.73
CA GLY A 47 -14.93 -3.79 16.92
C GLY A 47 -14.87 -4.99 16.00
N GLU A 48 -15.48 -6.08 16.47
CA GLU A 48 -15.93 -7.22 15.69
C GLU A 48 -16.52 -6.72 14.36
N ASN A 49 -15.82 -6.90 13.25
CA ASN A 49 -16.47 -6.89 11.94
C ASN A 49 -16.05 -8.12 11.19
N GLU A 50 -17.07 -8.91 10.91
CA GLU A 50 -17.06 -10.25 10.38
C GLU A 50 -16.22 -10.32 9.11
N GLY A 51 -15.44 -11.41 9.00
CA GLY A 51 -14.49 -11.67 7.93
C GLY A 51 -14.96 -11.13 6.58
N SER A 52 -14.26 -10.12 6.08
CA SER A 52 -14.58 -9.52 4.80
C SER A 52 -13.58 -9.96 3.76
N ASP A 53 -13.86 -11.12 3.16
CA ASP A 53 -13.39 -11.54 1.83
C ASP A 53 -13.93 -10.60 0.71
N GLY A 54 -14.30 -9.36 1.06
CA GLY A 54 -15.01 -8.38 0.24
C GLY A 54 -14.53 -6.95 0.45
N SER A 55 -13.40 -6.72 1.12
CA SER A 55 -12.77 -5.39 1.10
C SER A 55 -12.17 -5.15 -0.29
N GLU A 56 -12.83 -4.32 -1.10
CA GLU A 56 -12.38 -4.01 -2.46
C GLU A 56 -10.93 -3.52 -2.47
N SER A 57 -10.11 -4.14 -3.33
CA SER A 57 -8.71 -3.77 -3.49
C SER A 57 -8.57 -2.30 -3.91
N VAL A 58 -7.55 -1.66 -3.38
CA VAL A 58 -7.29 -0.23 -3.57
C VAL A 58 -6.13 -0.07 -4.56
N GLU A 59 -6.42 0.50 -5.73
CA GLU A 59 -5.39 0.90 -6.69
C GLU A 59 -4.74 2.23 -6.30
N LEU A 60 -3.41 2.25 -6.20
CA LEU A 60 -2.60 3.43 -5.90
C LEU A 60 -1.75 3.80 -7.10
N THR A 61 -1.90 5.02 -7.61
CA THR A 61 -1.11 5.50 -8.75
C THR A 61 0.09 6.32 -8.28
N ILE A 62 1.29 5.81 -8.54
CA ILE A 62 2.57 6.39 -8.13
C ILE A 62 3.53 6.53 -9.31
N THR A 63 4.59 7.32 -9.14
CA THR A 63 5.68 7.36 -10.13
C THR A 63 6.59 6.15 -9.98
N PHE A 64 7.32 5.81 -11.05
CA PHE A 64 8.35 4.76 -11.00
C PHE A 64 9.45 5.03 -9.98
N ALA A 65 9.82 6.31 -9.77
CA ALA A 65 10.79 6.67 -8.74
C ALA A 65 10.28 6.35 -7.32
N VAL A 66 8.97 6.54 -7.06
CA VAL A 66 8.37 6.16 -5.79
C VAL A 66 8.28 4.64 -5.66
N ARG A 67 7.93 3.92 -6.75
CA ARG A 67 7.94 2.45 -6.80
C ARG A 67 9.28 1.90 -6.33
N ASP A 68 10.36 2.31 -7.00
CA ASP A 68 11.71 1.84 -6.73
C ASP A 68 12.16 2.14 -5.29
N LEU A 69 11.84 3.35 -4.82
CA LEU A 69 12.15 3.77 -3.46
C LEU A 69 11.42 2.98 -2.37
N PHE A 70 10.15 2.62 -2.58
CA PHE A 70 9.42 1.86 -1.55
C PHE A 70 9.76 0.36 -1.63
N VAL A 71 9.91 -0.20 -2.83
CA VAL A 71 10.26 -1.62 -3.00
C VAL A 71 11.63 -1.91 -2.37
N SER A 72 12.62 -1.03 -2.58
CA SER A 72 13.95 -1.14 -1.94
C SER A 72 13.94 -1.04 -0.40
N ARG A 73 12.82 -0.68 0.22
CA ARG A 73 12.65 -0.58 1.68
C ARG A 73 11.81 -1.70 2.27
N LEU A 74 11.23 -2.55 1.43
CA LEU A 74 10.49 -3.74 1.87
C LEU A 74 11.46 -4.74 2.53
N PRO A 75 10.99 -5.55 3.48
CA PRO A 75 11.79 -6.58 4.12
C PRO A 75 11.87 -7.86 3.26
N ILE A 76 12.18 -7.70 1.97
CA ILE A 76 12.34 -8.77 0.98
C ILE A 76 13.76 -8.73 0.39
N ASP A 77 14.24 -9.85 -0.15
CA ASP A 77 15.53 -9.87 -0.84
C ASP A 77 15.48 -9.13 -2.19
N GLU A 78 16.64 -8.69 -2.66
CA GLU A 78 16.75 -7.96 -3.93
C GLU A 78 16.24 -8.82 -5.11
N GLY A 79 15.21 -8.32 -5.80
CA GLY A 79 14.60 -8.99 -6.95
C GLY A 79 13.44 -9.93 -6.59
N GLU A 80 13.11 -10.07 -5.30
CA GLU A 80 11.88 -10.75 -4.90
C GLU A 80 10.63 -9.95 -5.22
N SER A 81 9.51 -10.66 -5.35
CA SER A 81 8.21 -10.04 -5.60
C SER A 81 7.74 -9.29 -4.36
N PRO A 82 7.32 -8.03 -4.48
CA PRO A 82 6.73 -7.27 -3.38
C PRO A 82 5.29 -7.69 -3.05
N VAL A 83 4.70 -8.61 -3.81
CA VAL A 83 3.36 -9.15 -3.55
C VAL A 83 3.34 -9.93 -2.24
N GLY A 84 2.33 -9.69 -1.40
CA GLY A 84 2.22 -10.25 -0.05
C GLY A 84 2.78 -9.34 1.04
N GLU A 85 3.52 -8.29 0.68
CA GLU A 85 4.14 -7.41 1.66
C GLU A 85 3.18 -6.36 2.22
N ARG A 86 3.34 -6.07 3.52
CA ARG A 86 2.57 -5.06 4.23
C ARG A 86 3.07 -3.66 3.89
N VAL A 87 2.14 -2.77 3.56
CA VAL A 87 2.40 -1.37 3.24
C VAL A 87 1.45 -0.42 3.96
N TRP A 88 1.90 0.82 4.10
CA TRP A 88 1.10 1.94 4.56
C TRP A 88 0.80 2.83 3.37
N TYR A 89 -0.47 3.08 3.10
CA TYR A 89 -0.89 3.86 1.94
C TYR A 89 -1.87 4.96 2.31
N ARG A 90 -1.96 5.95 1.43
CA ARG A 90 -3.03 6.94 1.44
C ARG A 90 -3.33 7.40 0.02
N LYS A 91 -4.61 7.44 -0.30
CA LYS A 91 -5.11 8.03 -1.54
C LYS A 91 -5.11 9.55 -1.44
N ARG A 92 -4.91 10.22 -2.56
CA ARG A 92 -5.10 11.67 -2.65
C ARG A 92 -6.59 12.02 -2.55
N GLY A 93 -6.92 13.01 -1.72
CA GLY A 93 -8.26 13.63 -1.67
C GLY A 93 -9.20 13.12 -0.57
N GLY A 94 -8.68 12.36 0.41
CA GLY A 94 -9.34 12.09 1.69
C GLY A 94 -8.92 13.09 2.78
#